data_AF-A0A2S9G5P9-F1
#
_entry.id   AF-A0A2S9G5P9-F1
#
_cell.length_a   1.000
_cell.length_b   1.000
_cell.length_c   1.000
_cell.angle_alpha   90.00
_cell.angle_beta   90.00
_cell.angle_gamma   90.00
#
_symmetry.space_group_name_H-M   'P 1'
#
loop_
_entity.id
_entity.type
_entity.pdbx_description
1 polymer ?
#
loop_
_entity_poly.entity_id
_entity_poly.type
_entity_poly.pdbx_seq_one_letter_code
_entity_poly.pdbx_strand_id
1 'polypeptide(L)' 'MTATQATVHTFCRYCLASCGVEVTVEDNRVVKISADKQNPHSWHDFCAKGRTANRLVEHPR' A
#
# COMPACT_ATOMS: atom_id res chain seq x y z
N MET A 1 -0.69 -0.13 -26.03
CA MET A 1 -0.94 1.04 -25.16
C MET A 1 -0.22 0.73 -23.85
N THR A 2 0.79 1.50 -23.45
CA THR A 2 1.51 1.29 -22.18
C THR A 2 0.64 1.72 -21.02
N ALA A 3 0.48 0.86 -20.01
CA ALA A 3 -0.30 1.15 -18.81
C ALA A 3 0.32 2.32 -18.03
N THR A 4 -0.52 3.15 -17.41
CA THR A 4 -0.03 4.28 -16.60
C THR A 4 0.25 3.81 -15.19
N GLN A 5 1.52 3.77 -14.81
CA GLN A 5 1.97 3.35 -13.48
C GLN A 5 2.38 4.57 -12.65
N ALA A 6 1.91 4.61 -11.40
CA ALA A 6 2.27 5.62 -10.43
C ALA A 6 2.61 5.00 -9.07
N THR A 7 3.43 5.72 -8.30
CA THR A 7 3.76 5.37 -6.93
C THR A 7 3.19 6.43 -5.99
N VAL A 8 2.46 6.01 -4.95
CA VAL A 8 1.79 6.89 -3.98
C VAL A 8 2.21 6.53 -2.56
N HIS A 9 2.59 7.53 -1.77
CA HIS A 9 2.91 7.36 -0.35
C HIS A 9 1.67 7.62 0.50
N THR A 10 1.38 6.71 1.43
CA THR A 10 0.25 6.82 2.35
C THR A 10 0.51 6.01 3.62
N PHE A 11 -0.51 5.76 4.44
CA PHE A 11 -0.42 4.89 5.60
C PHE A 11 -1.45 3.76 5.56
N CYS A 12 -1.10 2.63 6.17
CA CYS A 12 -1.94 1.46 6.26
C CYS A 12 -3.10 1.69 7.25
N ARG A 13 -4.34 1.46 6.80
CA ARG A 13 -5.56 1.61 7.63
C ARG A 13 -6.10 0.31 8.21
N TYR A 14 -5.30 -0.77 8.20
CA TYR A 14 -5.75 -2.08 8.67
C TYR A 14 -5.87 -2.16 10.19
N CYS A 15 -5.02 -1.44 10.92
CA CYS A 15 -5.06 -1.34 12.38
C CYS A 15 -4.55 0.02 12.84
N LEU A 16 -4.52 0.22 14.15
CA LEU A 16 -4.18 1.48 14.80
C LEU A 16 -2.69 1.88 14.61
N ALA A 17 -1.84 0.93 14.21
CA ALA A 17 -0.39 1.15 14.08
C ALA A 17 0.00 2.11 12.94
N SER A 18 -0.92 2.36 11.98
CA SER A 18 -0.76 3.41 10.96
C SER A 18 0.58 3.39 10.20
N CYS A 19 1.09 2.20 9.87
CA CYS A 19 2.39 2.04 9.23
C CYS A 19 2.47 2.78 7.88
N GLY A 20 3.59 3.46 7.61
CA GLY A 20 3.84 4.10 6.31
C GLY A 20 4.00 3.08 5.19
N VAL A 21 3.37 3.31 4.05
CA VAL A 21 3.42 2.43 2.89
C VAL A 21 3.61 3.21 1.59
N GLU A 22 4.35 2.60 0.68
CA GLU A 22 4.44 2.98 -0.71
C GLU A 22 3.55 2.04 -1.53
N VAL A 23 2.65 2.60 -2.33
CA VAL A 23 1.66 1.87 -3.11
C VAL A 23 1.92 2.08 -4.59
N THR A 24 2.15 0.98 -5.32
CA THR A 24 2.20 1.01 -6.79
C THR A 24 0.79 0.82 -7.32
N VAL A 25 0.36 1.77 -8.15
CA VAL A 25 -0.94 1.80 -8.82
C VAL A 25 -0.73 1.70 -10.32
N GLU A 26 -1.49 0.82 -10.97
CA GLU A 26 -1.51 0.65 -12.43
C GLU A 26 -2.98 0.58 -12.86
N ASP A 27 -3.36 1.36 -13.87
CA ASP A 27 -4.73 1.42 -14.41
C ASP A 27 -5.82 1.52 -13.32
N ASN A 28 -5.59 2.43 -12.36
CA ASN A 28 -6.45 2.69 -11.20
C ASN A 28 -6.65 1.49 -10.25
N ARG A 29 -5.72 0.53 -10.25
CA ARG A 29 -5.71 -0.63 -9.34
C ARG A 29 -4.42 -0.72 -8.56
N VAL A 30 -4.49 -1.24 -7.34
CA VAL A 30 -3.31 -1.42 -6.50
C VAL A 30 -2.64 -2.73 -6.84
N VAL A 31 -1.44 -2.66 -7.44
CA VAL A 31 -0.68 -3.84 -7.86
C VAL A 31 0.40 -4.27 -6.87
N LYS A 32 0.88 -3.35 -6.02
CA LYS A 32 1.86 -3.64 -4.97
C LYS A 32 1.76 -2.68 -3.79
N ILE A 33 1.96 -3.21 -2.58
CA ILE A 33 2.10 -2.42 -1.34
C ILE A 33 3.44 -2.80 -0.71
N SER A 34 4.31 -1.82 -0.52
CA SER A 34 5.63 -1.97 0.10
C SER A 34 5.76 -1.05 1.32
N ALA A 35 6.76 -1.30 2.16
CA ALA A 35 7.08 -0.38 3.24
C ALA A 35 7.59 0.95 2.67
N ASP A 36 7.09 2.06 3.21
CA ASP A 36 7.69 3.36 2.94
C ASP A 36 9.00 3.47 3.72
N LYS A 37 10.13 3.30 3.02
CA LYS A 37 11.46 3.32 3.63
C LYS A 37 11.91 4.71 4.08
N GLN A 38 11.19 5.76 3.68
CA GLN A 38 11.50 7.14 4.07
C GLN A 38 10.69 7.57 5.30
N ASN A 39 9.71 6.76 5.73
CA ASN A 39 8.84 7.09 6.84
C ASN A 39 9.54 6.82 8.20
N PRO A 40 9.79 7.84 9.04
CA PRO A 40 10.48 7.66 10.31
C PRO A 40 9.61 7.02 11.40
N HIS A 41 8.28 6.97 11.22
CA HIS A 41 7.36 6.45 12.22
C HIS A 41 7.37 4.92 12.26
N SER A 42 7.19 4.27 11.12
CA SER A 42 7.23 2.82 11.01
C SER A 42 8.66 2.38 10.70
N TRP A 43 9.26 1.56 11.55
CA TRP A 43 10.67 1.10 11.56
C TRP A 43 11.18 0.36 10.30
N HIS A 44 10.91 0.89 9.10
CA HIS A 44 11.24 0.38 7.76
C HIS A 44 10.45 -0.84 7.27
N ASP A 45 9.49 -1.37 8.05
CA ASP A 45 8.64 -2.47 7.59
C ASP A 45 7.23 -2.42 8.22
N PHE A 46 6.36 -3.30 7.72
CA PHE A 46 4.96 -3.46 8.11
C PHE A 46 4.51 -4.93 7.97
N CYS A 47 3.38 -5.27 8.60
CA CYS A 47 2.95 -6.67 8.69
C CYS A 47 2.26 -7.19 7.40
N ALA A 48 2.11 -8.52 7.30
CA ALA A 48 1.46 -9.20 6.16
C ALA A 48 0.00 -8.76 5.89
N LYS A 49 -0.71 -8.26 6.91
CA LYS A 49 -2.07 -7.70 6.75
C LYS A 49 -2.05 -6.49 5.82
N GLY A 50 -1.11 -5.58 6.04
CA GLY A 50 -0.97 -4.39 5.20
C GLY A 50 -0.59 -4.75 3.76
N ARG A 51 0.30 -5.74 3.58
CA ARG A 51 0.73 -6.22 2.24
C ARG A 51 -0.42 -6.71 1.37
N THR A 52 -1.55 -7.08 1.97
CA THR A 52 -2.73 -7.62 1.28
C THR A 52 -3.95 -6.70 1.40
N ALA A 53 -3.77 -5.45 1.83
CA ALA A 53 -4.86 -4.51 2.06
C ALA A 53 -5.68 -4.18 0.79
N ASN A 54 -5.09 -4.30 -0.41
CA ASN A 54 -5.82 -4.13 -1.66
C ASN A 54 -6.97 -5.12 -1.82
N ARG A 55 -6.82 -6.36 -1.34
CA ARG A 55 -7.88 -7.39 -1.40
C ARG A 55 -9.13 -6.99 -0.63
N LEU A 56 -8.98 -6.22 0.45
CA LEU A 56 -10.11 -5.70 1.21
C LEU A 56 -10.85 -4.61 0.42
N VAL A 57 -10.12 -3.73 -0.26
CA VAL A 57 -10.66 -2.62 -1.06
C VAL A 57 -11.37 -3.15 -2.32
N GLU A 58 -10.78 -4.15 -2.97
CA GLU A 58 -11.25 -4.70 -4.24
C GLU A 58 -12.22 -5.88 -4.08
N HIS A 59 -12.67 -6.19 -2.85
CA HIS A 59 -13.57 -7.31 -2.61
C HIS A 59 -14.89 -7.14 -3.41
N PRO A 60 -15.31 -8.13 -4.20
CA PRO A 60 -16.43 -8.01 -5.14
C PRO A 60 -17.80 -8.19 -4.46
N ARG A 61 -18.05 -7.50 -3.34
CA ARG A 61 -19.32 -7.66 -2.61
C ARG A 61 -20.54 -7.47 -3.50
#